data_AF-A0A834RKC0-F1
#
_entry.id   AF-A0A834RKC0-F1
#
_cell.length_a   1.000
_cell.length_b   1.000
_cell.length_c   1.000
_cell.angle_alpha   90.00
_cell.angle_beta   90.00
_cell.angle_gamma   90.00
#
_symmetry.space_group_name_H-M   'P 1'
#
loop_
_entity.id
_entity.type
_entity.pdbx_description
1 polymer ?
#
loop_
_entity_poly.entity_id
_entity_poly.type
_entity_poly.pdbx_seq_one_letter_code
_entity_poly.pdbx_strand_id
1 'polypeptide(L)'
;MSLLHREECLDLYYRYSPVMIQHSPTLLIDSLIQLSTEINFDILIPSIVHFDHSVGERNHKIDGVCTVDRKKQCKEILRLLEYCVYQLKTSNSLVHNYFLALSIQFDPDRVLVYLNDISDMYGTQLPYDVRYAARICLQNNVPLEALVTLLITIGAYEEAIEQTLALDNVQLAKQTAEKIKNKLNSQNHYEHHNQDLVKRLWLKIAKYVINSICSKNDEKTATEFDISMATNILDECSLLKIEDILPYFPEYLTIDHCKSAICQSLEEYNSNIEQLREDMKLATESAEQIRAEIFKTRDRFVLIDSSKPCNICSFPGVQEHFYSFPSCGHLFHHKCLINEIVDYLEPENRKKLDSLLVEMKSIQNHLQNMPVSSFQSKTKYLNENLSVDSSLSLVNRLENLSSQIEALIGFECLFCGNLMVQTIDKPFIDSKLDFDEIISFR
;
A
#
# COMPACT_ATOMS: atom_id res chain seq x y z
N MET A 1 21.98 53.53 4.71
CA MET A 1 22.86 52.51 4.09
C MET A 1 24.05 52.20 4.99
N SER A 2 23.74 51.55 6.13
CA SER A 2 24.58 50.66 6.95
C SER A 2 24.11 50.76 8.40
N LEU A 3 23.74 49.62 9.00
CA LEU A 3 23.58 49.43 10.44
C LEU A 3 22.37 50.12 11.10
N LEU A 4 21.16 49.76 10.70
CA LEU A 4 20.03 49.70 11.64
C LEU A 4 19.85 48.22 12.01
N HIS A 5 19.65 47.94 13.30
CA HIS A 5 19.77 46.60 13.86
C HIS A 5 18.92 45.58 13.09
N ARG A 6 19.54 44.44 12.75
CA ARG A 6 19.00 43.36 11.89
C ARG A 6 17.59 42.89 12.29
N GLU A 7 17.24 42.97 13.56
CA GLU A 7 15.93 42.53 14.09
C GLU A 7 14.87 43.64 14.06
N GLU A 8 15.22 44.89 14.40
CA GLU A 8 14.29 46.04 14.38
C GLU A 8 13.86 46.41 12.95
N CYS A 9 14.68 46.08 11.96
CA CYS A 9 14.34 46.30 10.54
C CYS A 9 13.23 45.35 10.07
N LEU A 10 13.18 44.12 10.56
CA LEU A 10 12.17 43.14 10.14
C LEU A 10 10.76 43.57 10.55
N ASP A 11 10.60 44.06 11.79
CA ASP A 11 9.33 44.62 12.27
C ASP A 11 8.86 45.85 11.46
N LEU A 12 9.81 46.69 11.03
CA LEU A 12 9.53 47.81 10.14
C LEU A 12 9.13 47.33 8.74
N TYR A 13 9.78 46.29 8.21
CA TYR A 13 9.36 45.68 6.95
C TYR A 13 7.96 45.07 7.04
N TYR A 14 7.61 44.35 8.11
CA TYR A 14 6.26 43.82 8.29
C TYR A 14 5.23 44.96 8.37
N ARG A 15 5.49 45.99 9.17
CA ARG A 15 4.55 47.10 9.39
C ARG A 15 4.36 48.03 8.19
N TYR A 16 5.42 48.27 7.42
CA TYR A 16 5.38 49.20 6.28
C TYR A 16 5.29 48.51 4.92
N SER A 17 5.32 47.17 4.88
CA SER A 17 5.15 46.40 3.64
C SER A 17 3.94 46.81 2.79
N PRO A 18 2.73 47.07 3.34
CA PRO A 18 1.57 47.40 2.51
C PRO A 18 1.67 48.78 1.86
N VAL A 19 2.31 49.73 2.54
CA VAL A 19 2.48 51.11 2.07
C VAL A 19 3.63 51.21 1.06
N MET A 20 4.71 50.47 1.28
CA MET A 20 5.87 50.47 0.39
C MET A 20 5.61 49.74 -0.92
N ILE A 21 4.75 48.72 -0.93
CA ILE A 21 4.27 48.08 -2.17
C ILE A 21 3.51 49.07 -3.05
N GLN A 22 2.76 50.02 -2.47
CA GLN A 22 2.00 51.02 -3.23
C GLN A 22 2.88 52.01 -3.97
N HIS A 23 4.00 52.43 -3.35
CA HIS A 23 4.81 53.54 -3.86
C HIS A 23 6.11 53.09 -4.56
N SER A 24 6.71 51.97 -4.17
CA SER A 24 7.99 51.50 -4.73
C SER A 24 8.14 49.97 -4.64
N PRO A 25 7.41 49.19 -5.48
CA PRO A 25 7.40 47.73 -5.39
C PRO A 25 8.75 47.10 -5.74
N THR A 26 9.48 47.59 -6.75
CA THR A 26 10.73 46.99 -7.22
C THR A 26 11.85 47.03 -6.17
N LEU A 27 12.09 48.20 -5.58
CA LEU A 27 13.12 48.40 -4.54
C LEU A 27 12.84 47.60 -3.27
N LEU A 28 11.56 47.47 -2.90
CA LEU A 28 11.15 46.66 -1.75
C LEU A 28 11.38 45.18 -2.03
N ILE A 29 10.99 44.69 -3.20
CA ILE A 29 11.15 43.27 -3.54
C ILE A 29 12.63 42.89 -3.69
N ASP A 30 13.47 43.74 -4.30
CA ASP A 30 14.92 43.48 -4.37
C ASP A 30 15.56 43.43 -2.97
N SER A 31 15.07 44.26 -2.03
CA SER A 31 15.52 44.23 -0.62
C SER A 31 15.01 42.99 0.13
N LEU A 32 13.77 42.57 -0.12
CA LEU A 32 13.17 41.37 0.48
C LEU A 32 13.81 40.09 -0.07
N ILE A 33 14.20 40.06 -1.34
CA ILE A 33 14.97 38.94 -1.93
C ILE A 33 16.31 38.79 -1.21
N GLN A 34 17.01 39.90 -0.92
CA GLN A 34 18.28 39.87 -0.18
C GLN A 34 18.12 39.42 1.29
N LEU A 35 16.98 39.70 1.92
CA LEU A 35 16.66 39.35 3.31
C LEU A 35 15.85 38.06 3.45
N SER A 36 15.57 37.37 2.34
CA SER A 36 14.60 36.27 2.24
C SER A 36 14.90 35.04 3.10
N THR A 37 16.14 34.89 3.57
CA THR A 37 16.56 33.81 4.48
C THR A 37 16.20 34.05 5.95
N GLU A 38 15.96 35.30 6.35
CA GLU A 38 15.72 35.71 7.75
C GLU A 38 14.25 36.16 7.99
N ILE A 39 13.43 36.21 6.94
CA ILE A 39 12.05 36.70 6.99
C ILE A 39 11.08 35.59 7.40
N ASN A 40 10.18 35.91 8.34
CA ASN A 40 9.03 35.09 8.66
C ASN A 40 7.86 35.40 7.72
N PHE A 41 7.67 34.51 6.75
CA PHE A 41 6.61 34.62 5.74
C PHE A 41 5.20 34.54 6.33
N ASP A 42 5.02 34.00 7.54
CA ASP A 42 3.71 33.91 8.21
C ASP A 42 3.16 35.28 8.63
N ILE A 43 4.04 36.27 8.85
CA ILE A 43 3.66 37.63 9.25
C ILE A 43 3.61 38.56 8.03
N LEU A 44 4.51 38.32 7.06
CA LEU A 44 4.62 39.12 5.86
C LEU A 44 3.43 38.89 4.91
N ILE A 45 3.05 37.63 4.67
CA ILE A 45 2.00 37.30 3.69
C ILE A 45 0.65 37.90 4.07
N PRO A 46 0.14 37.77 5.31
CA PRO A 46 -1.11 38.42 5.69
C PRO A 46 -1.05 39.94 5.48
N SER A 47 0.06 40.60 5.81
CA SER A 47 0.22 42.05 5.61
C SER A 47 0.13 42.46 4.13
N ILE A 48 0.68 41.63 3.23
CA ILE A 48 0.61 41.81 1.79
C ILE A 48 -0.78 41.44 1.22
N VAL A 49 -1.45 40.41 1.77
CA VAL A 49 -2.79 39.97 1.34
C VAL A 49 -3.88 40.98 1.76
N HIS A 50 -3.74 41.62 2.93
CA HIS A 50 -4.67 42.68 3.34
C HIS A 50 -4.64 43.87 2.37
N PHE A 51 -3.54 44.12 1.66
CA PHE A 51 -3.49 45.09 0.57
C PHE A 51 -4.36 44.66 -0.62
N ASP A 52 -4.41 43.37 -0.95
CA ASP A 52 -5.19 42.86 -2.08
C ASP A 52 -6.71 42.88 -1.79
N HIS A 53 -7.12 42.63 -0.54
CA HIS A 53 -8.53 42.63 -0.13
C HIS A 53 -9.09 44.01 0.26
N SER A 54 -8.29 44.90 0.85
CA SER A 54 -8.76 46.21 1.38
C SER A 54 -9.21 47.22 0.32
N VAL A 55 -8.93 46.97 -0.97
CA VAL A 55 -9.34 47.83 -2.09
C VAL A 55 -10.58 47.28 -2.81
N GLY A 56 -11.02 46.05 -2.50
CA GLY A 56 -12.15 45.39 -3.16
C GLY A 56 -13.54 45.96 -2.82
N GLU A 57 -13.70 46.64 -1.69
CA GLU A 57 -15.02 47.16 -1.24
C GLU A 57 -15.23 48.66 -1.49
N ARG A 58 -14.20 49.42 -1.88
CA ARG A 58 -14.39 50.83 -2.23
C ARG A 58 -14.62 50.98 -3.73
N ASN A 59 -15.86 50.67 -4.12
CA ASN A 59 -16.48 51.22 -5.31
C ASN A 59 -16.46 52.76 -5.25
N HIS A 60 -15.36 53.37 -5.67
CA HIS A 60 -15.39 54.73 -6.19
C HIS A 60 -14.63 54.74 -7.52
N LYS A 61 -15.43 54.69 -8.59
CA LYS A 61 -15.03 55.20 -9.91
C LYS A 61 -14.64 56.67 -9.73
N ILE A 62 -13.37 56.95 -9.51
CA ILE A 62 -12.78 58.25 -9.81
C ILE A 62 -11.45 57.95 -10.50
N ASP A 63 -11.41 58.31 -11.78
CA ASP A 63 -10.25 58.42 -12.66
C ASP A 63 -9.29 57.23 -12.79
N GLY A 64 -9.53 56.42 -13.81
CA GLY A 64 -8.60 56.13 -14.94
C GLY A 64 -7.14 55.69 -14.71
N VAL A 65 -6.62 55.62 -13.48
CA VAL A 65 -5.18 55.49 -13.21
C VAL A 65 -4.83 54.18 -12.46
N CYS A 66 -5.77 53.52 -11.79
CA CYS A 66 -5.44 52.45 -10.83
C CYS A 66 -5.25 51.00 -11.36
N THR A 67 -5.42 50.71 -12.65
CA THR A 67 -5.34 49.32 -13.14
C THR A 67 -3.94 48.88 -13.58
N VAL A 68 -3.07 49.82 -13.95
CA VAL A 68 -1.71 49.54 -14.48
C VAL A 68 -0.71 49.31 -13.34
N ASP A 69 -0.83 50.05 -12.23
CA ASP A 69 0.08 49.93 -11.10
C ASP A 69 -0.17 48.64 -10.29
N ARG A 70 -1.43 48.19 -10.19
CA ARG A 70 -1.80 46.92 -9.55
C ARG A 70 -1.16 45.71 -10.24
N LYS A 71 -1.20 45.66 -11.58
CA LYS A 71 -0.57 44.58 -12.36
C LYS A 71 0.95 44.55 -12.18
N LYS A 72 1.60 45.72 -12.05
CA LYS A 72 3.04 45.79 -11.80
C LYS A 72 3.39 45.32 -10.39
N GLN A 73 2.63 45.76 -9.39
CA GLN A 73 2.79 45.34 -7.99
C GLN A 73 2.62 43.82 -7.84
N CYS A 74 1.56 43.24 -8.40
CA CYS A 74 1.33 41.79 -8.36
C CYS A 74 2.42 41.00 -9.09
N LYS A 75 2.98 41.52 -10.21
CA LYS A 75 4.09 40.89 -10.92
C LYS A 75 5.40 40.89 -10.11
N GLU A 76 5.72 41.99 -9.43
CA GLU A 76 6.90 42.03 -8.56
C GLU A 76 6.72 41.15 -7.31
N ILE A 77 5.50 41.07 -6.77
CA ILE A 77 5.18 40.11 -5.69
C ILE A 77 5.31 38.67 -6.19
N LEU A 78 4.83 38.36 -7.40
CA LEU A 78 5.02 37.04 -8.03
C LEU A 78 6.50 36.71 -8.19
N ARG A 79 7.34 37.67 -8.57
CA ARG A 79 8.80 37.49 -8.68
C ARG A 79 9.45 37.15 -7.34
N LEU A 80 9.02 37.79 -6.25
CA LEU A 80 9.48 37.44 -4.90
C LEU A 80 9.07 36.02 -4.52
N LEU A 81 7.81 35.67 -4.75
CA LEU A 81 7.27 34.36 -4.41
C LEU A 81 7.91 33.25 -5.27
N GLU A 82 8.16 33.50 -6.55
CA GLU A 82 8.88 32.61 -7.46
C GLU A 82 10.30 32.32 -6.96
N TYR A 83 11.00 33.36 -6.49
CA TYR A 83 12.31 33.20 -5.84
C TYR A 83 12.21 32.33 -4.57
N CYS A 84 11.16 32.54 -3.76
CA CYS A 84 10.94 31.76 -2.53
C CYS A 84 10.59 30.29 -2.81
N VAL A 85 9.89 30.01 -3.89
CA VAL A 85 9.51 28.66 -4.32
C VAL A 85 10.71 27.93 -4.93
N TYR A 86 11.34 28.48 -5.96
CA TYR A 86 12.33 27.76 -6.75
C TYR A 86 13.74 27.82 -6.15
N GLN A 87 14.14 28.96 -5.57
CA GLN A 87 15.51 29.18 -5.12
C GLN A 87 15.69 28.88 -3.64
N LEU A 88 14.71 29.25 -2.80
CA LEU A 88 14.75 28.94 -1.37
C LEU A 88 14.11 27.59 -1.00
N LYS A 89 13.33 26.99 -1.92
CA LYS A 89 12.60 25.72 -1.70
C LYS A 89 11.84 25.68 -0.38
N THR A 90 11.23 26.80 -0.02
CA THR A 90 10.49 26.93 1.24
C THR A 90 9.38 25.88 1.31
N SER A 91 9.08 25.37 2.51
CA SER A 91 7.96 24.43 2.74
C SER A 91 6.71 25.14 3.28
N ASN A 92 6.71 26.47 3.29
CA ASN A 92 5.67 27.26 3.94
C ASN A 92 4.39 27.30 3.09
N SER A 93 3.32 26.72 3.62
CA SER A 93 2.03 26.63 2.94
C SER A 93 1.44 27.96 2.54
N LEU A 94 1.64 29.02 3.33
CA LEU A 94 1.12 30.35 3.00
C LEU A 94 1.78 30.93 1.75
N VAL A 95 3.09 30.73 1.59
CA VAL A 95 3.86 31.19 0.41
C VAL A 95 3.31 30.53 -0.84
N HIS A 96 3.17 29.20 -0.82
CA HIS A 96 2.68 28.44 -1.95
C HIS A 96 1.20 28.72 -2.27
N ASN A 97 0.35 28.84 -1.24
CA ASN A 97 -1.08 29.15 -1.41
C ASN A 97 -1.28 30.55 -2.00
N TYR A 98 -0.48 31.54 -1.56
CA TYR A 98 -0.56 32.90 -2.08
C TYR A 98 0.05 33.02 -3.49
N PHE A 99 1.17 32.34 -3.75
CA PHE A 99 1.73 32.23 -5.09
C PHE A 99 0.72 31.64 -6.07
N LEU A 100 0.04 30.56 -5.68
CA LEU A 100 -0.98 29.93 -6.51
C LEU A 100 -2.18 30.85 -6.75
N ALA A 101 -2.66 31.55 -5.73
CA ALA A 101 -3.77 32.50 -5.87
C ALA A 101 -3.44 33.64 -6.86
N LEU A 102 -2.21 34.17 -6.79
CA LEU A 102 -1.76 35.23 -7.69
C LEU A 102 -1.46 34.72 -9.10
N SER A 103 -0.86 33.54 -9.24
CA SER A 103 -0.55 32.96 -10.57
C SER A 103 -1.83 32.66 -11.34
N ILE A 104 -2.86 32.14 -10.67
CA ILE A 104 -4.19 31.94 -11.26
C ILE A 104 -4.80 33.25 -11.81
N GLN A 105 -4.61 34.38 -11.13
CA GLN A 105 -5.19 35.66 -11.56
C GLN A 105 -4.42 36.35 -12.70
N PHE A 106 -3.10 36.18 -12.76
CA PHE A 106 -2.24 36.99 -13.64
C PHE A 106 -1.46 36.19 -14.69
N ASP A 107 -1.20 34.89 -14.47
CA ASP A 107 -0.44 34.03 -15.38
C ASP A 107 -0.89 32.55 -15.27
N PRO A 108 -2.07 32.21 -15.84
CA PRO A 108 -2.70 30.90 -15.65
C PRO A 108 -1.90 29.73 -16.25
N ASP A 109 -1.12 29.96 -17.31
CA ASP A 109 -0.33 28.90 -17.98
C ASP A 109 0.83 28.42 -17.09
N ARG A 110 1.39 29.31 -16.26
CA ARG A 110 2.47 28.96 -15.32
C ARG A 110 1.99 28.07 -14.17
N VAL A 111 0.69 28.05 -13.88
CA VAL A 111 0.11 27.22 -12.82
C VAL A 111 0.38 25.74 -13.09
N LEU A 112 0.24 25.30 -14.35
CA LEU A 112 0.52 23.93 -14.76
C LEU A 112 1.97 23.52 -14.52
N VAL A 113 2.89 24.37 -14.94
CA VAL A 113 4.34 24.14 -14.79
C VAL A 113 4.67 24.01 -13.31
N TYR A 114 4.19 24.95 -12.49
CA TYR A 114 4.39 24.93 -11.05
C TYR A 114 3.82 23.69 -10.36
N LEU A 115 2.62 23.23 -10.76
CA LEU A 115 2.02 22.02 -10.17
C LEU A 115 2.82 20.75 -10.50
N ASN A 116 3.32 20.64 -11.73
CA ASN A 116 4.18 19.52 -12.15
C ASN A 116 5.53 19.56 -11.41
N ASP A 117 6.18 20.74 -11.39
CA ASP A 117 7.46 20.94 -10.71
C ASP A 117 7.38 20.57 -9.22
N ILE A 118 6.33 21.01 -8.52
CA ILE A 118 6.15 20.69 -7.09
C ILE A 118 5.81 19.22 -6.87
N SER A 119 5.01 18.62 -7.75
CA SER A 119 4.72 17.18 -7.70
C SER A 119 6.01 16.37 -7.81
N ASP A 120 6.92 16.76 -8.70
CA ASP A 120 8.22 16.09 -8.88
C ASP A 120 9.18 16.35 -7.71
N MET A 121 9.14 17.55 -7.11
CA MET A 121 10.06 17.93 -6.04
C MET A 121 9.68 17.40 -4.65
N TYR A 122 8.38 17.32 -4.32
CA TYR A 122 7.91 16.99 -2.96
C TYR A 122 7.06 15.71 -2.90
N GLY A 123 6.74 15.11 -4.04
CA GLY A 123 6.00 13.86 -4.12
C GLY A 123 4.62 13.95 -3.46
N THR A 124 4.43 13.23 -2.36
CA THR A 124 3.14 13.14 -1.63
C THR A 124 2.94 14.23 -0.59
N GLN A 125 4.01 14.87 -0.08
CA GLN A 125 3.91 15.95 0.90
C GLN A 125 3.94 17.30 0.20
N LEU A 126 2.80 17.66 -0.40
CA LEU A 126 2.64 18.95 -1.06
C LEU A 126 2.68 20.08 -0.01
N PRO A 127 3.49 21.13 -0.22
CA PRO A 127 3.58 22.23 0.75
C PRO A 127 2.35 23.15 0.72
N TYR A 128 1.47 23.05 -0.28
CA TYR A 128 0.25 23.88 -0.40
C TYR A 128 -1.03 23.13 0.01
N ASP A 129 -2.07 23.88 0.36
CA ASP A 129 -3.41 23.32 0.60
C ASP A 129 -4.12 23.08 -0.75
N VAL A 130 -4.18 21.82 -1.13
CA VAL A 130 -4.79 21.36 -2.38
C VAL A 130 -6.28 21.72 -2.48
N ARG A 131 -7.02 21.75 -1.35
CA ARG A 131 -8.45 22.11 -1.35
C ARG A 131 -8.65 23.60 -1.62
N TYR A 132 -7.79 24.44 -1.02
CA TYR A 132 -7.78 25.86 -1.29
C TYR A 132 -7.42 26.15 -2.76
N ALA A 133 -6.41 25.46 -3.28
CA ALA A 133 -5.99 25.52 -4.67
C ALA A 133 -7.14 25.22 -5.65
N ALA A 134 -7.80 24.07 -5.48
CA ALA A 134 -8.91 23.66 -6.34
C ALA A 134 -10.07 24.66 -6.31
N ARG A 135 -10.41 25.19 -5.12
CA ARG A 135 -11.47 26.20 -4.97
C ARG A 135 -11.18 27.47 -5.78
N ILE A 136 -9.94 27.94 -5.78
CA ILE A 136 -9.57 29.15 -6.54
C ILE A 136 -9.58 28.87 -8.04
N CYS A 137 -9.09 27.69 -8.46
CA CYS A 137 -9.13 27.26 -9.86
C CYS A 137 -10.56 27.11 -10.41
N LEU A 138 -11.54 26.80 -9.56
CA LEU A 138 -12.96 26.77 -9.96
C LEU A 138 -13.57 28.18 -10.06
N GLN A 139 -13.09 29.13 -9.26
CA GLN A 139 -13.63 30.50 -9.21
C GLN A 139 -13.12 31.39 -10.34
N ASN A 140 -11.86 31.20 -10.73
CA ASN A 140 -11.22 31.92 -11.83
C ASN A 140 -11.07 30.91 -12.98
N ASN A 141 -11.54 31.19 -14.20
CA ASN A 141 -11.49 30.22 -15.32
C ASN A 141 -10.04 29.84 -15.71
N VAL A 142 -9.42 28.89 -14.99
CA VAL A 142 -8.05 28.40 -15.16
C VAL A 142 -7.98 27.32 -16.25
N PRO A 143 -6.80 27.04 -16.86
CA PRO A 143 -6.57 25.88 -17.70
C PRO A 143 -7.07 24.58 -17.05
N LEU A 144 -7.90 23.87 -17.81
CA LEU A 144 -8.59 22.63 -17.44
C LEU A 144 -7.61 21.57 -16.91
N GLU A 145 -6.45 21.44 -17.56
CA GLU A 145 -5.40 20.51 -17.16
C GLU A 145 -4.94 20.71 -15.70
N ALA A 146 -4.88 21.96 -15.21
CA ALA A 146 -4.40 22.29 -13.87
C ALA A 146 -5.44 21.94 -12.82
N LEU A 147 -6.70 22.19 -13.13
CA LEU A 147 -7.81 21.81 -12.28
C LEU A 147 -7.87 20.28 -12.13
N VAL A 148 -7.68 19.55 -13.23
CA VAL A 148 -7.74 18.08 -13.22
C VAL A 148 -6.57 17.47 -12.47
N THR A 149 -5.35 17.98 -12.63
CA THR A 149 -4.21 17.50 -11.84
C THR A 149 -4.44 17.74 -10.35
N LEU A 150 -5.00 18.89 -9.95
CA LEU A 150 -5.39 19.16 -8.57
C LEU A 150 -6.50 18.21 -8.07
N LEU A 151 -7.52 17.92 -8.88
CA LEU A 151 -8.57 16.97 -8.48
C LEU A 151 -8.01 15.54 -8.30
N ILE A 152 -7.06 15.13 -9.15
CA ILE A 152 -6.33 13.85 -9.03
C ILE A 152 -5.47 13.80 -7.76
N THR A 153 -4.87 14.92 -7.34
CA THR A 153 -4.10 14.96 -6.09
C THR A 153 -5.00 14.95 -4.86
N ILE A 154 -6.19 15.56 -4.92
CA ILE A 154 -7.23 15.46 -3.87
C ILE A 154 -7.78 14.04 -3.75
N GLY A 155 -7.80 13.28 -4.85
CA GLY A 155 -8.44 11.96 -4.93
C GLY A 155 -9.90 12.01 -5.40
N ALA A 156 -10.36 13.17 -5.87
CA ALA A 156 -11.69 13.36 -6.47
C ALA A 156 -11.68 12.95 -7.96
N TYR A 157 -11.39 11.67 -8.22
CA TYR A 157 -11.18 11.16 -9.58
C TYR A 157 -12.43 11.24 -10.47
N GLU A 158 -13.61 11.01 -9.91
CA GLU A 158 -14.86 11.06 -10.66
C GLU A 158 -15.19 12.48 -11.13
N GLU A 159 -15.04 13.47 -10.25
CA GLU A 159 -15.24 14.89 -10.57
C GLU A 159 -14.20 15.36 -11.58
N ALA A 160 -12.95 14.90 -11.45
CA ALA A 160 -11.90 15.20 -12.42
C ALA A 160 -12.34 14.84 -13.85
N ILE A 161 -12.86 13.63 -14.05
CA ILE A 161 -13.34 13.19 -15.37
C ILE A 161 -14.58 13.97 -15.80
N GLU A 162 -15.53 14.23 -14.91
CA GLU A 162 -16.72 15.03 -15.24
C GLU A 162 -16.35 16.43 -15.74
N GLN A 163 -15.36 17.10 -15.15
CA GLN A 163 -14.87 18.40 -15.61
C GLN A 163 -14.22 18.31 -17.00
N THR A 164 -13.50 17.22 -17.30
CA THR A 164 -12.92 17.01 -18.65
C THR A 164 -13.99 16.76 -19.71
N LEU A 165 -15.02 15.99 -19.36
CA LEU A 165 -16.12 15.64 -20.25
C LEU A 165 -17.04 16.86 -20.48
N ALA A 166 -17.26 17.70 -19.47
CA ALA A 166 -18.08 18.91 -19.59
C ALA A 166 -17.57 19.91 -20.66
N LEU A 167 -16.28 19.84 -20.99
CA LEU A 167 -15.63 20.68 -22.00
C LEU A 167 -15.33 19.92 -23.30
N ASP A 168 -15.99 18.76 -23.52
CA ASP A 168 -15.89 17.92 -24.72
C ASP A 168 -14.48 17.38 -25.04
N ASN A 169 -13.53 17.42 -24.09
CA ASN A 169 -12.16 16.96 -24.31
C ASN A 169 -11.97 15.49 -23.92
N VAL A 170 -12.42 14.59 -24.80
CA VAL A 170 -12.35 13.13 -24.59
C VAL A 170 -10.90 12.62 -24.51
N GLN A 171 -9.97 13.20 -25.27
CA GLN A 171 -8.56 12.76 -25.27
C GLN A 171 -7.90 13.02 -23.91
N LEU A 172 -8.14 14.19 -23.33
CA LEU A 172 -7.64 14.53 -22.01
C LEU A 172 -8.30 13.64 -20.93
N ALA A 173 -9.60 13.34 -21.06
CA ALA A 173 -10.27 12.39 -20.17
C ALA A 173 -9.59 11.01 -20.17
N LYS A 174 -9.25 10.46 -21.36
CA LYS A 174 -8.51 9.19 -21.50
C LYS A 174 -7.14 9.25 -20.80
N GLN A 175 -6.35 10.28 -21.09
CA GLN A 175 -5.03 10.46 -20.47
C GLN A 175 -5.12 10.57 -18.95
N THR A 176 -6.16 11.22 -18.43
CA THR A 176 -6.37 11.34 -16.97
C THR A 176 -6.75 10.01 -16.34
N ALA A 177 -7.59 9.21 -17.00
CA ALA A 177 -7.93 7.86 -16.56
C ALA A 177 -6.70 6.93 -16.53
N GLU A 178 -5.81 7.02 -17.52
CA GLU A 178 -4.52 6.30 -17.53
C GLU A 178 -3.58 6.75 -16.40
N LYS A 179 -3.44 8.07 -16.18
CA LYS A 179 -2.65 8.62 -15.06
C LYS A 179 -3.17 8.11 -13.72
N ILE A 180 -4.49 8.05 -13.53
CA ILE A 180 -5.13 7.52 -12.32
C ILE A 180 -4.84 6.03 -12.16
N LYS A 181 -4.99 5.23 -13.22
CA LYS A 181 -4.66 3.79 -13.23
C LYS A 181 -3.21 3.56 -12.78
N ASN A 182 -2.25 4.29 -13.33
CA ASN A 182 -0.84 4.16 -12.97
C ASN A 182 -0.55 4.54 -11.50
N LYS A 183 -1.17 5.64 -11.03
CA LYS A 183 -1.04 6.10 -9.64
C LYS A 183 -1.60 5.08 -8.64
N LEU A 184 -2.74 4.46 -8.96
CA LEU A 184 -3.37 3.45 -8.11
C LEU A 184 -2.63 2.11 -8.11
N ASN A 185 -2.04 1.71 -9.23
CA ASN A 185 -1.23 0.48 -9.33
C ASN A 185 0.06 0.55 -8.50
N SER A 186 0.62 1.75 -8.27
CA SER A 186 1.80 1.93 -7.41
C SER A 186 1.47 1.83 -5.92
N GLN A 187 0.20 1.92 -5.54
CA GLN A 187 -0.27 1.83 -4.14
C GLN A 187 -0.81 0.41 -3.88
N ASN A 188 0.11 -0.54 -3.64
CA ASN A 188 -0.09 -2.00 -3.51
C ASN A 188 -1.06 -2.50 -2.40
N HIS A 189 -1.93 -1.66 -1.84
CA HIS A 189 -2.65 -2.00 -0.61
C HIS A 189 -4.12 -2.44 -0.80
N TYR A 190 -4.77 -2.18 -1.95
CA TYR A 190 -6.17 -2.58 -2.23
C TYR A 190 -6.46 -2.69 -3.75
N GLU A 191 -5.85 -3.67 -4.42
CA GLU A 191 -5.87 -3.80 -5.88
C GLU A 191 -7.27 -3.89 -6.50
N HIS A 192 -8.18 -4.69 -5.91
CA HIS A 192 -9.54 -4.86 -6.43
C HIS A 192 -10.40 -3.58 -6.38
N HIS A 193 -10.37 -2.84 -5.26
CA HIS A 193 -11.17 -1.61 -5.13
C HIS A 193 -10.72 -0.52 -6.12
N ASN A 194 -9.41 -0.47 -6.36
CA ASN A 194 -8.80 0.45 -7.31
C ASN A 194 -9.19 0.10 -8.76
N GLN A 195 -9.21 -1.20 -9.12
CA GLN A 195 -9.67 -1.65 -10.43
C GLN A 195 -11.15 -1.32 -10.67
N ASP A 196 -12.02 -1.48 -9.67
CA ASP A 196 -13.44 -1.12 -9.77
C ASP A 196 -13.65 0.39 -9.98
N LEU A 197 -12.85 1.22 -9.31
CA LEU A 197 -12.88 2.67 -9.51
C LEU A 197 -12.44 3.03 -10.93
N VAL A 198 -11.31 2.48 -11.41
CA VAL A 198 -10.85 2.69 -12.79
C VAL A 198 -11.90 2.23 -13.80
N LYS A 199 -12.53 1.07 -13.59
CA LYS A 199 -13.62 0.58 -14.44
C LYS A 199 -14.79 1.57 -14.49
N ARG A 200 -15.23 2.11 -13.35
CA ARG A 200 -16.31 3.13 -13.28
C ARG A 200 -15.95 4.42 -14.02
N LEU A 201 -14.70 4.86 -13.91
CA LEU A 201 -14.19 6.05 -14.61
C LEU A 201 -14.22 5.87 -16.14
N TRP A 202 -13.70 4.74 -16.64
CA TRP A 202 -13.75 4.41 -18.07
C TRP A 202 -15.18 4.22 -18.58
N LEU A 203 -16.08 3.65 -17.78
CA LEU A 203 -17.50 3.57 -18.11
C LEU A 203 -18.16 4.95 -18.25
N LYS A 204 -17.81 5.92 -17.38
CA LYS A 204 -18.29 7.31 -17.52
C LYS A 204 -17.82 7.95 -18.82
N ILE A 205 -16.55 7.74 -19.20
CA ILE A 205 -15.99 8.21 -20.48
C ILE A 205 -16.74 7.56 -21.65
N ALA A 206 -16.86 6.22 -21.65
CA ALA A 206 -17.54 5.48 -22.71
C ALA A 206 -19.00 5.93 -22.88
N LYS A 207 -19.73 6.09 -21.77
CA LYS A 207 -21.11 6.60 -21.77
C LYS A 207 -21.19 8.00 -22.39
N TYR A 208 -20.26 8.89 -22.06
CA TYR A 208 -20.23 10.24 -22.63
C TYR A 208 -19.97 10.22 -24.13
N VAL A 209 -18.99 9.42 -24.58
CA VAL A 209 -18.67 9.28 -26.00
C VAL A 209 -19.89 8.78 -26.77
N ILE A 210 -20.57 7.74 -26.28
CA ILE A 210 -21.77 7.20 -26.93
C ILE A 210 -22.90 8.23 -26.97
N ASN A 211 -23.19 8.90 -25.85
CA ASN A 211 -24.25 9.92 -25.78
C ASN A 211 -23.96 11.14 -26.66
N SER A 212 -22.70 11.58 -26.73
CA SER A 212 -22.29 12.71 -27.56
C SER A 212 -22.42 12.41 -29.05
N ILE A 213 -22.18 11.16 -29.47
CA ILE A 213 -22.41 10.70 -30.84
C ILE A 213 -23.91 10.63 -31.13
N CYS A 214 -24.71 10.08 -30.21
CA CYS A 214 -26.16 9.94 -30.40
C CYS A 214 -26.89 11.28 -30.49
N SER A 215 -26.41 12.31 -29.79
CA SER A 215 -27.04 13.64 -29.78
C SER A 215 -26.69 14.51 -30.99
N LYS A 216 -25.60 14.20 -31.72
CA LYS A 216 -25.13 14.99 -32.86
C LYS A 216 -25.69 14.50 -34.21
N ASN A 217 -26.24 13.29 -34.27
CA ASN A 217 -26.73 12.69 -35.50
C ASN A 217 -28.27 12.82 -35.60
N ASP A 218 -28.73 13.88 -36.25
CA ASP A 218 -30.07 13.95 -36.83
C ASP A 218 -30.20 12.85 -37.91
N GLU A 219 -30.89 11.75 -37.57
CA GLU A 219 -31.60 10.71 -38.35
C GLU A 219 -31.12 10.22 -39.75
N LYS A 220 -30.16 10.84 -40.45
CA LYS A 220 -29.89 10.55 -41.89
C LYS A 220 -28.44 10.24 -42.26
N THR A 221 -27.49 10.34 -41.35
CA THR A 221 -26.09 9.92 -41.56
C THR A 221 -25.66 8.88 -40.51
N ALA A 222 -26.54 7.95 -40.19
CA ALA A 222 -26.26 6.80 -39.32
C ALA A 222 -25.46 5.68 -40.02
N THR A 223 -24.98 5.89 -41.25
CA THR A 223 -24.34 4.84 -42.06
C THR A 223 -22.86 4.62 -41.75
N GLU A 224 -22.25 5.51 -40.98
CA GLU A 224 -20.94 5.29 -40.34
C GLU A 224 -21.07 5.77 -38.89
N PHE A 225 -21.86 5.06 -38.09
CA PHE A 225 -21.80 5.23 -36.65
C PHE A 225 -20.36 4.89 -36.24
N ASP A 226 -19.63 5.85 -35.67
CA ASP A 226 -18.24 5.74 -35.21
C ASP A 226 -18.11 4.80 -33.99
N ILE A 227 -18.59 3.54 -34.13
CA ILE A 227 -18.31 2.47 -33.17
C ILE A 227 -16.82 2.28 -33.04
N SER A 228 -16.06 2.56 -34.10
CA SER A 228 -14.60 2.58 -34.10
C SER A 228 -14.04 3.33 -32.88
N MET A 229 -14.60 4.48 -32.51
CA MET A 229 -14.12 5.24 -31.35
C MET A 229 -14.47 4.58 -30.02
N ALA A 230 -15.64 3.95 -29.91
CA ALA A 230 -16.05 3.19 -28.73
C ALA A 230 -15.30 1.85 -28.60
N THR A 231 -14.99 1.18 -29.71
CA THR A 231 -14.16 -0.03 -29.74
C THR A 231 -12.70 0.30 -29.46
N ASN A 232 -12.18 1.44 -29.93
CA ASN A 232 -10.84 1.89 -29.54
C ASN A 232 -10.74 2.12 -28.02
N ILE A 233 -11.82 2.58 -27.37
CA ILE A 233 -11.86 2.71 -25.90
C ILE A 233 -11.83 1.34 -25.20
N LEU A 234 -12.47 0.32 -25.79
CA LEU A 234 -12.38 -1.06 -25.30
C LEU A 234 -10.96 -1.62 -25.46
N ASP A 235 -10.31 -1.36 -26.59
CA ASP A 235 -8.94 -1.79 -26.86
C ASP A 235 -7.92 -1.09 -25.92
N GLU A 236 -8.15 0.18 -25.58
CA GLU A 236 -7.31 0.95 -24.65
C GLU A 236 -7.48 0.50 -23.18
N CYS A 237 -8.63 -0.09 -22.81
CA CYS A 237 -8.94 -0.46 -21.43
C CYS A 237 -9.26 -1.94 -21.26
N SER A 238 -8.27 -2.71 -20.81
CA SER A 238 -8.39 -4.14 -20.49
C SER A 238 -9.40 -4.49 -19.38
N LEU A 239 -9.90 -3.51 -18.63
CA LEU A 239 -10.88 -3.72 -17.54
C LEU A 239 -12.34 -3.59 -18.02
N LEU A 240 -12.53 -3.01 -19.20
CA LEU A 240 -13.83 -2.70 -19.75
C LEU A 240 -14.22 -3.80 -20.75
N LYS A 241 -15.37 -4.43 -20.55
CA LYS A 241 -15.87 -5.45 -21.48
C LYS A 241 -16.96 -4.88 -22.36
N ILE A 242 -17.13 -5.48 -23.54
CA ILE A 242 -18.23 -5.11 -24.44
C ILE A 242 -19.58 -5.18 -23.73
N GLU A 243 -19.77 -6.19 -22.87
CA GLU A 243 -20.97 -6.38 -22.04
C GLU A 243 -21.35 -5.16 -21.19
N ASP A 244 -20.35 -4.42 -20.70
CA ASP A 244 -20.59 -3.26 -19.83
C ASP A 244 -21.08 -2.03 -20.62
N ILE A 245 -20.74 -1.96 -21.92
CA ILE A 245 -21.08 -0.83 -22.79
C ILE A 245 -22.39 -1.07 -23.56
N LEU A 246 -22.71 -2.33 -23.88
CA LEU A 246 -23.89 -2.74 -24.63
C LEU A 246 -25.21 -2.04 -24.20
N PRO A 247 -25.52 -1.88 -22.90
CA PRO A 247 -26.76 -1.25 -22.45
C PRO A 247 -26.90 0.23 -22.80
N TYR A 248 -25.80 0.92 -23.12
CA TYR A 248 -25.81 2.36 -23.43
C TYR A 248 -26.02 2.65 -24.92
N PHE A 249 -25.99 1.63 -25.78
CA PHE A 249 -26.25 1.84 -27.20
C PHE A 249 -27.74 2.00 -27.49
N PRO A 250 -28.12 2.84 -28.47
CA PRO A 250 -29.52 2.98 -28.88
C PRO A 250 -30.09 1.70 -29.49
N GLU A 251 -31.41 1.51 -29.37
CA GLU A 251 -32.13 0.33 -29.90
C GLU A 251 -32.06 0.20 -31.44
N TYR A 252 -31.78 1.29 -32.17
CA TYR A 252 -31.67 1.29 -33.63
C TYR A 252 -30.29 0.86 -34.15
N LEU A 253 -29.35 0.55 -33.27
CA LEU A 253 -28.01 0.10 -33.65
C LEU A 253 -28.06 -1.34 -34.18
N THR A 254 -27.58 -1.55 -35.40
CA THR A 254 -27.45 -2.90 -35.96
C THR A 254 -26.28 -3.65 -35.31
N ILE A 255 -26.55 -4.88 -34.87
CA ILE A 255 -25.59 -5.77 -34.20
C ILE A 255 -24.34 -6.03 -35.06
N ASP A 256 -24.47 -5.92 -36.39
CA ASP A 256 -23.37 -6.14 -37.34
C ASP A 256 -22.13 -5.30 -37.05
N HIS A 257 -22.31 -4.09 -36.51
CA HIS A 257 -21.19 -3.22 -36.18
C HIS A 257 -20.44 -3.61 -34.89
N CYS A 258 -21.08 -4.35 -33.98
CA CYS A 258 -20.46 -4.86 -32.74
C CYS A 258 -20.00 -6.32 -32.87
N LYS A 259 -20.29 -6.98 -34.00
CA LYS A 259 -20.05 -8.41 -34.20
C LYS A 259 -18.59 -8.81 -33.97
N SER A 260 -17.64 -8.05 -34.51
CA SER A 260 -16.20 -8.35 -34.36
C SER A 260 -15.77 -8.31 -32.90
N ALA A 261 -16.12 -7.24 -32.17
CA ALA A 261 -15.78 -7.08 -30.76
C ALA A 261 -16.45 -8.16 -29.87
N ILE A 262 -17.69 -8.56 -30.18
CA ILE A 262 -18.38 -9.64 -29.48
C ILE A 262 -17.69 -10.99 -29.75
N CYS A 263 -17.35 -11.29 -31.00
CA CYS A 263 -16.64 -12.52 -31.35
C CYS A 263 -15.29 -12.61 -30.63
N GLN A 264 -14.51 -11.54 -30.62
CA GLN A 264 -13.23 -11.48 -29.91
C GLN A 264 -13.40 -11.70 -28.39
N SER A 265 -14.41 -11.07 -27.78
CA SER A 265 -14.70 -11.25 -26.35
C SER A 265 -15.09 -12.71 -26.05
N LEU A 266 -15.90 -13.34 -26.90
CA LEU A 266 -16.29 -14.75 -26.74
C LEU A 266 -15.11 -15.71 -26.92
N GLU A 267 -14.21 -15.43 -27.85
CA GLU A 267 -12.97 -16.20 -28.03
C GLU A 267 -12.07 -16.10 -26.80
N GLU A 268 -11.91 -14.90 -26.23
CA GLU A 268 -11.15 -14.67 -25.00
C GLU A 268 -11.78 -15.42 -23.81
N TYR A 269 -13.11 -15.39 -23.65
CA TYR A 269 -13.78 -16.18 -22.62
C TYR A 269 -13.57 -17.68 -22.78
N ASN A 270 -13.68 -18.21 -24.00
CA ASN A 270 -13.43 -19.63 -24.25
C ASN A 270 -11.99 -20.01 -23.91
N SER A 271 -11.02 -19.19 -24.30
CA SER A 271 -9.60 -19.41 -23.96
C SER A 271 -9.36 -19.37 -22.45
N ASN A 272 -9.93 -18.40 -21.75
CA ASN A 272 -9.84 -18.30 -20.29
C ASN A 272 -10.48 -19.51 -19.59
N ILE A 273 -11.61 -20.01 -20.10
CA ILE A 273 -12.27 -21.22 -19.59
C ILE A 273 -11.38 -22.45 -19.81
N GLU A 274 -10.72 -22.56 -20.97
CA GLU A 274 -9.79 -23.66 -21.25
C GLU A 274 -8.57 -23.62 -20.32
N GLN A 275 -7.98 -22.44 -20.10
CA GLN A 275 -6.87 -22.27 -19.16
C GLN A 275 -7.28 -22.65 -17.73
N LEU A 276 -8.43 -22.16 -17.24
CA LEU A 276 -8.93 -22.52 -15.91
C LEU A 276 -9.21 -24.02 -15.78
N ARG A 277 -9.69 -24.68 -16.84
CA ARG A 277 -9.89 -26.14 -16.84
C ARG A 277 -8.56 -26.89 -16.77
N GLU A 278 -7.54 -26.40 -17.46
CA GLU A 278 -6.19 -26.96 -17.40
C GLU A 278 -5.58 -26.79 -16.00
N ASP A 279 -5.68 -25.59 -15.42
CA ASP A 279 -5.22 -25.31 -14.05
C ASP A 279 -5.94 -26.19 -13.02
N MET A 280 -7.26 -26.34 -13.15
CA MET A 280 -8.03 -27.25 -12.31
C MET A 280 -7.55 -28.70 -12.44
N LYS A 281 -7.29 -29.16 -13.67
CA LYS A 281 -6.81 -30.52 -13.93
C LYS A 281 -5.43 -30.74 -13.30
N LEU A 282 -4.48 -29.83 -13.52
CA LEU A 282 -3.13 -29.89 -12.94
C LEU A 282 -3.17 -29.89 -11.41
N ALA A 283 -4.00 -29.02 -10.81
CA ALA A 283 -4.19 -28.98 -9.37
C ALA A 283 -4.79 -30.28 -8.82
N THR A 284 -5.77 -30.88 -9.52
CA THR A 284 -6.35 -32.17 -9.13
C THR A 284 -5.34 -33.32 -9.23
N GLU A 285 -4.57 -33.39 -10.32
CA GLU A 285 -3.53 -34.40 -10.51
C GLU A 285 -2.44 -34.28 -9.44
N SER A 286 -2.02 -33.04 -9.12
CA SER A 286 -1.09 -32.77 -8.03
C SER A 286 -1.64 -33.22 -6.67
N ALA A 287 -2.91 -32.90 -6.37
CA ALA A 287 -3.55 -33.32 -5.13
C ALA A 287 -3.68 -34.85 -5.03
N GLU A 288 -3.96 -35.55 -6.12
CA GLU A 288 -3.98 -37.02 -6.17
C GLU A 288 -2.60 -37.63 -5.96
N GLN A 289 -1.55 -37.07 -6.58
CA GLN A 289 -0.17 -37.49 -6.35
C GLN A 289 0.22 -37.33 -4.88
N ILE A 290 -0.07 -36.18 -4.27
CA ILE A 290 0.18 -35.92 -2.84
C ILE A 290 -0.55 -36.94 -1.97
N ARG A 291 -1.84 -37.22 -2.23
CA ARG A 291 -2.60 -38.22 -1.48
C ARG A 291 -1.97 -39.61 -1.61
N ALA A 292 -1.57 -40.01 -2.82
CA ALA A 292 -0.93 -41.30 -3.06
C ALA A 292 0.42 -41.40 -2.32
N GLU A 293 1.20 -40.34 -2.25
CA GLU A 293 2.42 -40.26 -1.44
C GLU A 293 2.12 -40.37 0.06
N ILE A 294 1.09 -39.67 0.56
CA ILE A 294 0.66 -39.79 1.97
C ILE A 294 0.30 -41.25 2.30
N PHE A 295 -0.44 -41.94 1.44
CA PHE A 295 -0.77 -43.35 1.66
C PHE A 295 0.48 -44.24 1.65
N LYS A 296 1.36 -44.10 0.64
CA LYS A 296 2.61 -44.86 0.57
C LYS A 296 3.51 -44.60 1.78
N THR A 297 3.53 -43.38 2.28
CA THR A 297 4.37 -43.02 3.43
C THR A 297 3.82 -43.54 4.75
N ARG A 298 2.50 -43.71 4.88
CA ARG A 298 1.84 -44.30 6.07
C ARG A 298 2.18 -45.78 6.27
N ASP A 299 2.37 -46.53 5.19
CA ASP A 299 2.67 -47.97 5.24
C ASP A 299 4.16 -48.28 5.40
N ARG A 300 5.03 -47.26 5.51
CA ARG A 300 6.46 -47.45 5.75
C ARG A 300 6.72 -47.78 7.22
N PHE A 301 7.46 -48.85 7.46
CA PHE A 301 7.98 -49.19 8.78
C PHE A 301 9.52 -49.26 8.73
N VAL A 302 10.15 -49.02 9.87
CA VAL A 302 11.60 -49.18 10.05
C VAL A 302 11.84 -50.24 11.10
N LEU A 303 12.73 -51.17 10.80
CA LEU A 303 13.28 -52.10 11.79
C LEU A 303 14.44 -51.40 12.50
N ILE A 304 14.34 -51.29 13.82
CA ILE A 304 15.36 -50.66 14.67
C ILE A 304 16.03 -51.76 15.49
N ASP A 305 17.34 -51.91 15.30
CA ASP A 305 18.13 -52.82 16.11
C ASP A 305 18.32 -52.27 17.54
N SER A 306 18.29 -53.16 18.53
CA SER A 306 18.44 -52.80 19.95
C SER A 306 19.78 -52.10 20.28
N SER A 307 20.79 -52.23 19.41
CA SER A 307 22.11 -51.64 19.58
C SER A 307 22.29 -50.30 18.87
N LYS A 308 21.27 -49.79 18.16
CA LYS A 308 21.38 -48.56 17.38
C LYS A 308 21.62 -47.34 18.30
N PRO A 309 22.73 -46.60 18.13
CA PRO A 309 23.02 -45.44 18.95
C PRO A 309 22.23 -44.20 18.48
N CYS A 310 22.03 -43.26 19.40
CA CYS A 310 21.57 -41.91 19.08
C CYS A 310 22.63 -41.15 18.28
N ASN A 311 22.23 -40.48 17.21
CA ASN A 311 23.18 -39.78 16.33
C ASN A 311 23.80 -38.51 16.94
N ILE A 312 23.31 -38.02 18.08
CA ILE A 312 23.85 -36.84 18.80
C ILE A 312 24.81 -37.28 19.90
N CYS A 313 24.37 -38.16 20.81
CA CYS A 313 25.14 -38.53 22.00
C CYS A 313 25.83 -39.90 21.91
N SER A 314 25.61 -40.67 20.84
CA SER A 314 26.18 -42.00 20.60
C SER A 314 25.84 -43.10 21.63
N PHE A 315 24.95 -42.83 22.60
CA PHE A 315 24.44 -43.84 23.53
C PHE A 315 23.30 -44.67 22.92
N PRO A 316 23.03 -45.90 23.41
CA PRO A 316 21.94 -46.74 22.90
C PRO A 316 20.58 -46.03 22.92
N GLY A 317 19.93 -45.96 21.75
CA GLY A 317 18.67 -45.24 21.56
C GLY A 317 17.49 -45.82 22.32
N VAL A 318 17.41 -47.15 22.37
CA VAL A 318 16.25 -47.92 22.82
C VAL A 318 16.03 -47.87 24.35
N GLN A 319 17.00 -47.34 25.11
CA GLN A 319 16.92 -47.25 26.58
C GLN A 319 16.10 -46.06 27.09
N GLU A 320 15.89 -45.02 26.27
CA GLU A 320 15.07 -43.86 26.59
C GLU A 320 13.98 -43.63 25.52
N HIS A 321 13.07 -42.67 25.73
CA HIS A 321 12.12 -42.25 24.69
C HIS A 321 12.90 -41.68 23.50
N PHE A 322 12.67 -42.21 22.31
CA PHE A 322 13.42 -41.88 21.11
C PHE A 322 12.50 -41.54 19.93
N TYR A 323 13.03 -40.73 19.01
CA TYR A 323 12.47 -40.47 17.70
C TYR A 323 13.28 -41.20 16.65
N SER A 324 12.60 -41.85 15.71
CA SER A 324 13.23 -42.45 14.54
C SER A 324 12.59 -41.91 13.28
N PHE A 325 13.43 -41.48 12.34
CA PHE A 325 12.98 -40.93 11.07
C PHE A 325 13.02 -42.00 9.98
N PRO A 326 11.87 -42.40 9.40
CA PRO A 326 11.83 -43.52 8.46
C PRO A 326 12.56 -43.32 7.14
N SER A 327 12.71 -42.07 6.70
CA SER A 327 13.31 -41.71 5.42
C SER A 327 14.83 -41.81 5.41
N CYS A 328 15.50 -41.44 6.50
CA CYS A 328 16.96 -41.42 6.62
C CYS A 328 17.50 -42.47 7.60
N GLY A 329 16.63 -43.08 8.40
CA GLY A 329 17.02 -44.05 9.41
C GLY A 329 17.74 -43.43 10.61
N HIS A 330 17.79 -42.12 10.78
CA HIS A 330 18.39 -41.51 11.97
C HIS A 330 17.54 -41.75 13.22
N LEU A 331 18.23 -41.87 14.35
CA LEU A 331 17.63 -42.09 15.65
C LEU A 331 18.16 -41.06 16.64
N PHE A 332 17.25 -40.44 17.39
CA PHE A 332 17.56 -39.41 18.37
C PHE A 332 16.83 -39.68 19.68
N HIS A 333 17.47 -39.44 20.82
CA HIS A 333 16.73 -39.36 22.09
C HIS A 333 15.85 -38.12 22.10
N HIS A 334 14.69 -38.21 22.72
CA HIS A 334 13.74 -37.10 22.87
C HIS A 334 14.41 -35.82 23.43
N LYS A 335 15.28 -35.98 24.45
CA LYS A 335 16.00 -34.85 25.07
C LYS A 335 17.05 -34.25 24.14
N CYS A 336 17.83 -35.09 23.44
CA CYS A 336 18.86 -34.63 22.52
C CYS A 336 18.23 -33.86 21.35
N LEU A 337 17.12 -34.36 20.81
CA LEU A 337 16.40 -33.72 19.71
C LEU A 337 15.84 -32.35 20.11
N ILE A 338 15.21 -32.23 21.29
CA ILE A 338 14.70 -30.93 21.78
C ILE A 338 15.81 -29.90 21.91
N ASN A 339 16.92 -30.27 22.56
CA ASN A 339 17.99 -29.33 22.85
C ASN A 339 18.57 -28.70 21.57
N GLU A 340 18.71 -29.49 20.51
CA GLU A 340 19.29 -29.03 19.24
C GLU A 340 18.26 -28.29 18.36
N ILE A 341 16.99 -28.72 18.37
CA ILE A 341 15.92 -28.08 17.57
C ILE A 341 15.55 -26.69 18.08
N VAL A 342 15.63 -26.45 19.39
CA VAL A 342 15.28 -25.15 20.00
C VAL A 342 16.09 -24.00 19.38
N ASP A 343 17.34 -24.24 19.00
CA ASP A 343 18.21 -23.21 18.40
C ASP A 343 17.81 -22.80 16.98
N TYR A 344 17.02 -23.65 16.30
CA TYR A 344 16.59 -23.42 14.91
C TYR A 344 15.11 -23.07 14.76
N LEU A 345 14.28 -23.20 15.80
CA LEU A 345 12.86 -22.82 15.73
C LEU A 345 12.64 -21.32 15.61
N GLU A 346 11.53 -20.91 15.02
CA GLU A 346 11.03 -19.53 15.08
C GLU A 346 10.71 -19.09 16.51
N PRO A 347 10.87 -17.80 16.87
CA PRO A 347 10.66 -17.32 18.23
C PRO A 347 9.24 -17.54 18.77
N GLU A 348 8.23 -17.58 17.90
CA GLU A 348 6.86 -17.92 18.29
C GLU A 348 6.72 -19.40 18.66
N ASN A 349 7.33 -20.29 17.86
CA ASN A 349 7.28 -21.73 18.07
C ASN A 349 8.14 -22.16 19.27
N ARG A 350 9.25 -21.46 19.56
CA ARG A 350 10.03 -21.67 20.80
C ARG A 350 9.20 -21.42 22.06
N LYS A 351 8.51 -20.27 22.12
CA LYS A 351 7.63 -19.92 23.25
C LYS A 351 6.51 -20.93 23.44
N LYS A 352 5.91 -21.40 22.34
CA LYS A 352 4.90 -22.46 22.37
C LYS A 352 5.49 -23.77 22.92
N LEU A 353 6.65 -24.21 22.41
CA LEU A 353 7.32 -25.42 22.87
C LEU A 353 7.65 -25.36 24.37
N ASP A 354 8.21 -24.25 24.85
CA ASP A 354 8.52 -24.06 26.28
C ASP A 354 7.27 -24.14 27.15
N SER A 355 6.17 -23.50 26.73
CA SER A 355 4.90 -23.56 27.45
C SER A 355 4.34 -24.99 27.54
N LEU A 356 4.42 -25.75 26.44
CA LEU A 356 3.96 -27.14 26.38
C LEU A 356 4.84 -28.06 27.23
N LEU A 357 6.16 -27.87 27.23
CA LEU A 357 7.08 -28.65 28.05
C LEU A 357 6.90 -28.38 29.56
N VAL A 358 6.60 -27.14 29.94
CA VAL A 358 6.28 -26.76 31.33
C VAL A 358 4.95 -27.38 31.76
N GLU A 359 3.92 -27.31 30.91
CA GLU A 359 2.61 -27.91 31.18
C GLU A 359 2.74 -29.43 31.35
N MET A 360 3.46 -30.11 30.44
CA MET A 360 3.69 -31.54 30.51
C MET A 360 4.40 -31.96 31.81
N LYS A 361 5.46 -31.23 32.20
CA LYS A 361 6.17 -31.47 33.48
C LYS A 361 5.27 -31.23 34.69
N SER A 362 4.40 -30.22 34.66
CA SER A 362 3.47 -29.92 35.75
C SER A 362 2.46 -31.05 35.96
N ILE A 363 1.93 -31.62 34.87
CA ILE A 363 0.98 -32.73 34.90
C ILE A 363 1.69 -34.03 35.33
N GLN A 364 2.91 -34.30 34.84
CA GLN A 364 3.72 -35.43 35.29
C GLN A 364 4.04 -35.36 36.79
N ASN A 365 4.41 -34.18 37.30
CA ASN A 365 4.64 -33.98 38.72
C ASN A 365 3.36 -34.13 39.56
N HIS A 366 2.22 -33.68 39.04
CA HIS A 366 0.93 -33.90 39.69
C HIS A 366 0.57 -35.39 39.78
N LEU A 367 0.87 -36.18 38.75
CA LEU A 367 0.67 -37.63 38.77
C LEU A 367 1.64 -38.35 39.71
N GLN A 368 2.90 -37.91 39.80
CA GLN A 368 3.90 -38.48 40.71
C GLN A 368 3.64 -38.12 42.19
N ASN A 369 3.06 -36.95 42.46
CA ASN A 369 2.74 -36.49 43.81
C ASN A 369 1.34 -36.92 44.31
N MET A 370 0.59 -37.71 43.52
CA MET A 370 -0.65 -38.33 43.99
C MET A 370 -0.32 -39.37 45.07
N PRO A 371 -0.95 -39.32 46.26
CA PRO A 371 -0.64 -40.25 47.34
C PRO A 371 -1.03 -41.68 46.94
N VAL A 372 -0.04 -42.60 46.94
CA VAL A 372 -0.18 -44.06 46.69
C VAL A 372 -0.86 -44.78 47.87
N SER A 373 -1.52 -44.06 48.78
CA SER A 373 -2.16 -44.63 49.97
C SER A 373 -3.56 -45.15 49.67
N SER A 374 -3.67 -46.20 48.86
CA SER A 374 -4.86 -47.07 48.83
C SER A 374 -4.64 -48.45 48.20
N PHE A 375 -3.41 -48.99 48.16
CA PHE A 375 -3.20 -50.37 47.70
C PHE A 375 -3.19 -51.44 48.81
N GLN A 376 -3.33 -51.08 50.08
CA GLN A 376 -3.52 -52.07 51.15
C GLN A 376 -4.51 -51.56 52.20
N SER A 377 -5.79 -51.94 52.04
CA SER A 377 -6.63 -52.43 53.14
C SER A 377 -7.96 -52.95 52.59
N LYS A 378 -8.16 -54.26 52.73
CA LYS A 378 -9.49 -54.87 52.70
C LYS A 378 -10.38 -54.16 53.71
N THR A 379 -11.53 -53.62 53.28
CA THR A 379 -12.88 -53.97 53.76
C THR A 379 -13.93 -53.06 53.12
N LYS A 380 -14.91 -53.69 52.45
CA LYS A 380 -16.31 -53.28 52.20
C LYS A 380 -16.67 -51.83 52.60
N TYR A 381 -17.09 -51.01 51.63
CA TYR A 381 -18.46 -50.51 51.43
C TYR A 381 -18.50 -49.61 50.17
N LEU A 382 -19.64 -49.61 49.48
CA LEU A 382 -19.88 -49.08 48.14
C LEU A 382 -19.69 -47.55 48.03
N ASN A 383 -18.79 -47.11 47.13
CA ASN A 383 -18.95 -45.93 46.27
C ASN A 383 -17.77 -45.83 45.29
N GLU A 384 -17.86 -46.57 44.18
CA GLU A 384 -17.01 -46.39 43.00
C GLU A 384 -17.61 -45.25 42.16
N ASN A 385 -16.74 -44.32 41.69
CA ASN A 385 -16.84 -43.54 40.43
C ASN A 385 -16.25 -42.10 40.47
N LEU A 386 -15.55 -41.65 41.53
CA LEU A 386 -15.04 -40.25 41.56
C LEU A 386 -13.51 -40.07 41.48
N SER A 387 -12.70 -41.12 41.42
CA SER A 387 -11.23 -40.97 41.32
C SER A 387 -10.61 -41.43 40.00
N VAL A 388 -11.30 -42.26 39.22
CA VAL A 388 -10.75 -42.85 37.99
C VAL A 388 -10.83 -41.87 36.80
N ASP A 389 -11.90 -41.07 36.73
CA ASP A 389 -12.14 -40.12 35.63
C ASP A 389 -11.12 -38.97 35.59
N SER A 390 -10.62 -38.52 36.75
CA SER A 390 -9.65 -37.43 36.81
C SER A 390 -8.26 -37.87 36.35
N SER A 391 -7.84 -39.10 36.66
CA SER A 391 -6.56 -39.64 36.21
C SER A 391 -6.57 -39.94 34.70
N LEU A 392 -7.67 -40.51 34.20
CA LEU A 392 -7.83 -40.79 32.76
C LEU A 392 -7.85 -39.50 31.93
N SER A 393 -8.50 -38.44 32.44
CA SER A 393 -8.50 -37.11 31.82
C SER A 393 -7.10 -36.49 31.76
N LEU A 394 -6.28 -36.66 32.80
CA LEU A 394 -4.89 -36.17 32.82
C LEU A 394 -3.99 -36.95 31.86
N VAL A 395 -4.20 -38.26 31.72
CA VAL A 395 -3.47 -39.09 30.75
C VAL A 395 -3.82 -38.69 29.31
N ASN A 396 -5.10 -38.50 28.99
CA ASN A 396 -5.52 -38.01 27.67
C ASN A 396 -4.94 -36.62 27.36
N ARG A 397 -4.81 -35.76 28.38
CA ARG A 397 -4.20 -34.44 28.24
C ARG A 397 -2.70 -34.53 28.00
N LEU A 398 -1.99 -35.47 28.63
CA LEU A 398 -0.59 -35.76 28.34
C LEU A 398 -0.38 -36.28 26.92
N GLU A 399 -1.24 -37.16 26.43
CA GLU A 399 -1.17 -37.66 25.05
C GLU A 399 -1.38 -36.53 24.03
N ASN A 400 -2.32 -35.63 24.27
CA ASN A 400 -2.55 -34.47 23.41
C ASN A 400 -1.34 -33.50 23.42
N LEU A 401 -0.76 -33.25 24.60
CA LEU A 401 0.47 -32.45 24.73
C LEU A 401 1.66 -33.12 24.02
N SER A 402 1.82 -34.45 24.14
CA SER A 402 2.84 -35.21 23.42
C SER A 402 2.66 -35.06 21.90
N SER A 403 1.44 -35.22 21.40
CA SER A 403 1.14 -35.07 19.97
C SER A 403 1.43 -33.66 19.44
N GLN A 404 1.16 -32.62 20.24
CA GLN A 404 1.50 -31.24 19.86
C GLN A 404 3.01 -30.99 19.84
N ILE A 405 3.75 -31.56 20.78
CA ILE A 405 5.22 -31.50 20.81
C ILE A 405 5.78 -32.27 19.60
N GLU A 406 5.25 -33.45 19.31
CA GLU A 406 5.61 -34.28 18.14
C GLU A 406 5.34 -33.56 16.82
N ALA A 407 4.24 -32.81 16.70
CA ALA A 407 3.95 -32.01 15.51
C ALA A 407 4.98 -30.88 15.29
N LEU A 408 5.55 -30.33 16.37
CA LEU A 408 6.58 -29.28 16.30
C LEU A 408 7.98 -29.84 16.05
N ILE A 409 8.29 -31.02 16.60
CA ILE A 409 9.64 -31.59 16.65
C ILE A 409 9.86 -32.70 15.63
N GLY A 410 8.83 -33.51 15.37
CA GLY A 410 8.88 -34.68 14.51
C GLY A 410 8.67 -34.39 13.02
N PHE A 411 8.56 -33.12 12.62
CA PHE A 411 8.29 -32.74 11.23
C PHE A 411 9.46 -33.08 10.29
N GLU A 412 10.70 -32.88 10.73
CA GLU A 412 11.90 -33.09 9.90
C GLU A 412 13.08 -33.66 10.71
N CYS A 413 13.95 -34.41 10.04
CA CYS A 413 15.20 -34.89 10.61
C CYS A 413 16.26 -33.78 10.60
N LEU A 414 16.94 -33.54 11.73
CA LEU A 414 18.02 -32.56 11.85
C LEU A 414 19.09 -32.64 10.75
N PHE A 415 19.57 -33.85 10.44
CA PHE A 415 20.69 -34.02 9.49
C PHE A 415 20.31 -34.16 8.02
N CYS A 416 19.03 -34.37 7.69
CA CYS A 416 18.60 -34.65 6.31
C CYS A 416 17.34 -33.89 5.88
N GLY A 417 16.79 -33.04 6.74
CA GLY A 417 15.64 -32.19 6.45
C GLY A 417 16.04 -30.85 5.84
N ASN A 418 15.05 -30.01 5.58
CA ASN A 418 15.26 -28.64 5.09
C ASN A 418 15.99 -27.78 6.12
N LEU A 419 15.85 -28.11 7.42
CA LEU A 419 16.63 -27.48 8.48
C LEU A 419 18.14 -27.52 8.19
N MET A 420 18.67 -28.65 7.75
CA MET A 420 20.09 -28.79 7.38
C MET A 420 20.45 -27.84 6.24
N VAL A 421 19.59 -27.74 5.22
CA VAL A 421 19.81 -26.85 4.06
C VAL A 421 19.89 -25.39 4.50
N GLN A 422 19.00 -24.96 5.38
CA GLN A 422 18.99 -23.60 5.93
C GLN A 422 20.21 -23.28 6.79
N THR A 423 20.90 -24.30 7.31
CA THR A 423 22.13 -24.12 8.09
C THR A 423 23.40 -24.06 7.25
N ILE A 424 23.37 -24.44 5.97
CA ILE A 424 24.54 -24.36 5.07
C ILE A 424 25.04 -22.93 4.93
N ASP A 425 24.11 -21.97 4.85
CA ASP A 425 24.43 -20.54 4.69
C ASP A 425 24.81 -19.86 6.01
N LYS A 426 24.71 -20.55 7.15
CA LYS A 426 25.13 -20.00 8.44
C LYS A 426 26.64 -20.20 8.60
N PRO A 427 27.39 -19.15 8.97
CA PRO A 427 28.80 -19.31 9.26
C PRO A 427 28.98 -20.28 10.44
N PHE A 428 29.95 -21.18 10.34
CA PHE A 428 30.32 -22.13 11.40
C PHE A 428 30.76 -21.45 12.72
N ILE A 429 31.02 -20.14 12.66
CA ILE A 429 31.43 -19.31 13.79
C ILE A 429 30.49 -18.11 13.78
N ASP A 430 29.64 -18.02 14.80
CA ASP A 430 28.81 -16.85 14.97
C ASP A 430 29.67 -15.78 15.63
N SER A 431 30.15 -14.81 14.85
CA SER A 431 31.12 -13.78 15.24
C SER A 431 30.79 -12.97 16.51
N LYS A 432 29.61 -13.16 17.10
CA LYS A 432 29.16 -12.51 18.35
C LYS A 432 29.05 -13.44 19.55
N LEU A 433 28.91 -14.76 19.37
CA LEU A 433 28.74 -15.73 20.47
C LEU A 433 30.02 -16.54 20.72
N ASP A 434 30.73 -16.91 19.65
CA ASP A 434 31.88 -17.83 19.76
C ASP A 434 33.21 -17.11 19.99
N PHE A 435 33.24 -15.77 19.89
CA PHE A 435 34.48 -15.01 20.12
C PHE A 435 34.99 -15.15 21.56
N ASP A 436 34.09 -15.25 22.54
CA ASP A 436 34.48 -15.40 23.95
C ASP A 436 35.01 -16.81 24.27
N GLU A 437 34.47 -17.85 23.63
CA GLU A 437 34.94 -19.23 23.82
C GLU A 437 36.29 -19.48 23.12
N ILE A 438 36.50 -18.90 21.93
CA ILE A 438 37.77 -19.03 21.19
C ILE A 438 38.94 -18.32 21.92
N ILE A 439 38.67 -17.24 22.66
CA ILE A 439 39.70 -16.55 23.46
C ILE A 439 40.09 -17.37 24.71
N SER A 440 39.16 -18.17 25.25
CA SER A 440 39.43 -18.99 26.45
C SER A 440 40.38 -20.17 26.21
N PHE A 441 40.59 -20.56 24.94
CA PHE A 441 41.52 -21.61 24.53
C PHE A 441 42.91 -21.10 24.11
N ARG A 442 43.20 -19.80 24.29
CA ARG A 442 44.48 -19.20 23.90
C ARG A 442 45.41 -18.91 25.07
#